data_AF-A0AAD8IYJ4-F1
#
_entry.id   AF-A0AAD8IYJ4-F1
#
_cell.length_a   1.000
_cell.length_b   1.000
_cell.length_c   1.000
_cell.angle_alpha   90.00
_cell.angle_beta   90.00
_cell.angle_gamma   90.00
#
_symmetry.space_group_name_H-M   'P 1'
#
loop_
_entity.id
_entity.type
_entity.pdbx_description
1 polymer ?
#
loop_
_entity_poly.entity_id
_entity_poly.type
_entity_poly.pdbx_seq_one_letter_code
_entity_poly.pdbx_strand_id
1 'polypeptide(L)'
;MAVAGRFFVRSFSLSSSTATSTLQDIASNNYKGTAKVVLKKGKTQLFREGSPMVYSGAVDRIIGRPPPKTGDVVLVADGTEKPIGWGLYNSVSMFCVRIMQLEEEAIGDPLCALNMEKLVERRIDEAVKLRKNLGFPSNNTNAYRLVNSEGDRLSGLIIDIFGDVAVVASSAAWVEKYKPQIEGCISRLDAVSNICWRPSTEILKEEGIDLSNLAEVHPSASPERVKVVENGISYIVSLEGQKTGFYADQRENRQFIHNISKGQRVLDMCCYTGGFALNAASGQATSVTGVDSSSPALELANQNVALNHLDTRKISFLKQDATLFMKDALSRNEFWDIVIMDPPKLAPRKKVLQSAAGMYRNLNSLAMQLTKRGGLLMTCSCSGAMTQSGKFLSVLQGAASMSGRKITVIRQAGAASDHPIDPAYPEGAYLTNILLRVL
;
A
#
# COMPACT_ATOMS: atom_id res chain seq x y z
N MET A 1 -64.10 33.74 45.31
CA MET A 1 -64.67 33.71 43.95
C MET A 1 -63.60 34.23 43.00
N ALA A 2 -62.87 33.34 42.33
CA ALA A 2 -61.75 33.69 41.46
C ALA A 2 -62.18 33.57 40.00
N VAL A 3 -61.93 34.64 39.24
CA VAL A 3 -62.29 34.85 37.84
C VAL A 3 -61.36 34.03 36.94
N ALA A 4 -61.93 33.20 36.07
CA ALA A 4 -61.21 32.37 35.12
C ALA A 4 -60.85 33.17 33.85
N GLY A 5 -59.57 33.47 33.65
CA GLY A 5 -59.01 34.00 32.40
C GLY A 5 -58.60 32.86 31.46
N ARG A 6 -59.23 32.79 30.28
CA ARG A 6 -58.84 31.89 29.19
C ARG A 6 -57.58 32.43 28.50
N PHE A 7 -56.45 31.73 28.64
CA PHE A 7 -55.28 31.93 27.77
C PHE A 7 -55.33 30.92 26.60
N PHE A 8 -55.50 31.44 25.39
CA PHE A 8 -55.30 30.68 24.15
C PHE A 8 -53.79 30.57 23.88
N VAL A 9 -53.20 29.40 24.14
CA VAL A 9 -51.84 29.09 23.68
C VAL A 9 -51.96 28.52 22.27
N ARG A 10 -51.59 29.31 21.26
CA ARG A 10 -51.36 28.81 19.90
C ARG A 10 -50.11 27.92 19.93
N SER A 11 -50.30 26.63 19.72
CA SER A 11 -49.20 25.70 19.44
C SER A 11 -48.61 26.03 18.07
N PHE A 12 -47.44 26.68 18.04
CA PHE A 12 -46.61 26.73 16.84
C PHE A 12 -45.93 25.36 16.70
N SER A 13 -46.44 24.54 15.78
CA SER A 13 -45.71 23.39 15.27
C SER A 13 -44.52 23.91 14.44
N LEU A 14 -43.33 23.87 15.01
CA LEU A 14 -42.08 23.99 14.26
C LEU A 14 -41.90 22.72 13.40
N SER A 15 -42.49 22.73 12.21
CA SER A 15 -42.16 21.77 11.16
C SER A 15 -40.88 22.24 10.45
N SER A 16 -39.72 22.02 11.07
CA SER A 16 -38.45 22.08 10.34
C SER A 16 -38.16 20.70 9.74
N SER A 17 -38.88 20.34 8.67
CA SER A 17 -38.42 19.27 7.79
C SER A 17 -37.29 19.84 6.94
N THR A 18 -36.05 19.78 7.42
CA THR A 18 -34.90 19.83 6.52
C THR A 18 -35.01 18.58 5.64
N ALA A 19 -35.58 18.72 4.44
CA ALA A 19 -35.60 17.65 3.46
C ALA A 19 -34.14 17.26 3.21
N THR A 20 -33.75 16.07 3.66
CA THR A 20 -32.41 15.54 3.40
C THR A 20 -32.29 15.35 1.89
N SER A 21 -31.52 16.23 1.24
CA SER A 21 -31.31 16.15 -0.21
C SER A 21 -30.65 14.81 -0.56
N THR A 22 -31.24 14.06 -1.48
CA THR A 22 -30.66 12.80 -1.97
C THR A 22 -29.45 13.08 -2.87
N LEU A 23 -28.59 12.09 -3.12
CA LEU A 23 -27.49 12.27 -4.10
C LEU A 23 -28.05 12.57 -5.50
N GLN A 24 -29.23 12.05 -5.81
CA GLN A 24 -29.95 12.38 -7.05
C GLN A 24 -30.34 13.86 -7.12
N ASP A 25 -30.73 14.48 -6.00
CA ASP A 25 -31.08 15.90 -5.94
C ASP A 25 -29.83 16.78 -6.09
N ILE A 26 -28.73 16.41 -5.43
CA ILE A 26 -27.44 17.10 -5.56
C ILE A 26 -26.98 17.08 -7.03
N ALA A 27 -27.05 15.91 -7.67
CA ALA A 27 -26.72 15.77 -9.09
C ALA A 27 -27.63 16.62 -9.99
N SER A 28 -28.96 16.57 -9.77
CA SER A 28 -29.93 17.32 -10.57
C SER A 28 -29.76 18.84 -10.45
N ASN A 29 -29.37 19.34 -9.28
CA ASN A 29 -29.23 20.77 -9.00
C ASN A 29 -27.90 21.33 -9.53
N ASN A 30 -26.80 20.60 -9.36
CA ASN A 30 -25.45 21.11 -9.64
C ASN A 30 -24.85 20.58 -10.95
N TYR A 31 -25.33 19.44 -11.45
CA TYR A 31 -24.72 18.70 -12.57
C TYR A 31 -25.78 18.05 -13.47
N LYS A 32 -26.69 18.86 -14.04
CA LYS A 32 -27.75 18.35 -14.95
C LYS A 32 -27.14 17.43 -16.03
N GLY A 33 -27.61 16.19 -16.10
CA GLY A 33 -27.19 15.21 -17.10
C GLY A 33 -26.04 14.29 -16.68
N THR A 34 -25.64 14.23 -15.40
CA THR A 34 -24.68 13.23 -14.91
C THR A 34 -25.11 11.81 -15.32
N ALA A 35 -24.22 11.11 -16.03
CA ALA A 35 -24.48 9.75 -16.45
C ALA A 35 -24.56 8.79 -15.26
N LYS A 36 -25.33 7.71 -15.40
CA LYS A 36 -25.50 6.65 -14.41
C LYS A 36 -24.94 5.34 -14.92
N VAL A 37 -24.16 4.67 -14.10
CA VAL A 37 -23.76 3.28 -14.29
C VAL A 37 -24.68 2.42 -13.43
N VAL A 38 -25.56 1.66 -14.09
CA VAL A 38 -26.55 0.81 -13.43
C VAL A 38 -25.96 -0.58 -13.23
N LEU A 39 -25.98 -1.06 -12.00
CA LEU A 39 -25.46 -2.36 -11.62
C LEU A 39 -26.46 -3.48 -11.88
N LYS A 40 -25.93 -4.68 -12.20
CA LYS A 40 -26.73 -5.91 -12.32
C LYS A 40 -27.46 -6.23 -11.01
N LYS A 41 -28.67 -6.76 -11.14
CA LYS A 41 -29.47 -7.25 -10.00
C LYS A 41 -28.64 -8.24 -9.17
N GLY A 42 -28.60 -8.03 -7.85
CA GLY A 42 -27.84 -8.87 -6.92
C GLY A 42 -26.32 -8.58 -6.84
N LYS A 43 -25.79 -7.61 -7.58
CA LYS A 43 -24.38 -7.18 -7.48
C LYS A 43 -24.18 -5.88 -6.70
N THR A 44 -25.26 -5.20 -6.31
CA THR A 44 -25.23 -3.91 -5.61
C THR A 44 -24.66 -3.98 -4.19
N GLN A 45 -24.95 -5.06 -3.45
CA GLN A 45 -24.66 -5.14 -2.01
C GLN A 45 -23.17 -4.95 -1.69
N LEU A 46 -22.29 -5.59 -2.47
CA LEU A 46 -20.83 -5.47 -2.33
C LEU A 46 -20.35 -4.00 -2.35
N PHE A 47 -20.94 -3.17 -3.21
CA PHE A 47 -20.57 -1.77 -3.36
C PHE A 47 -21.20 -0.88 -2.29
N ARG A 48 -22.43 -1.21 -1.83
CA ARG A 48 -23.04 -0.55 -0.65
C ARG A 48 -22.24 -0.82 0.63
N GLU A 49 -21.60 -1.97 0.71
CA GLU A 49 -20.69 -2.33 1.81
C GLU A 49 -19.31 -1.67 1.69
N GLY A 50 -19.09 -0.82 0.68
CA GLY A 50 -17.92 0.05 0.58
C GLY A 50 -16.88 -0.37 -0.46
N SER A 51 -17.06 -1.50 -1.16
CA SER A 51 -16.07 -1.92 -2.16
C SER A 51 -15.88 -0.82 -3.23
N PRO A 52 -14.66 -0.27 -3.42
CA PRO A 52 -14.49 0.93 -4.22
C PRO A 52 -14.44 0.68 -5.73
N MET A 53 -14.43 -0.59 -6.17
CA MET A 53 -14.05 -0.95 -7.55
C MET A 53 -15.17 -1.70 -8.27
N VAL A 54 -16.02 -0.96 -8.99
CA VAL A 54 -17.06 -1.54 -9.85
C VAL A 54 -16.40 -2.16 -11.08
N TYR A 55 -16.29 -3.47 -11.08
CA TYR A 55 -15.75 -4.20 -12.22
C TYR A 55 -16.77 -4.29 -13.37
N SER A 56 -16.30 -4.32 -14.62
CA SER A 56 -17.15 -4.30 -15.83
C SER A 56 -18.23 -5.40 -15.83
N GLY A 57 -17.91 -6.59 -15.29
CA GLY A 57 -18.86 -7.68 -15.13
C GLY A 57 -20.06 -7.40 -14.22
N ALA A 58 -19.99 -6.38 -13.35
CA ALA A 58 -21.08 -5.96 -12.47
C ALA A 58 -22.03 -4.93 -13.12
N VAL A 59 -21.67 -4.35 -14.26
CA VAL A 59 -22.46 -3.31 -14.94
C VAL A 59 -23.52 -3.96 -15.82
N ASP A 60 -24.77 -3.50 -15.71
CA ASP A 60 -25.89 -3.90 -16.56
C ASP A 60 -26.03 -2.97 -17.77
N ARG A 61 -26.13 -1.66 -17.52
CA ARG A 61 -26.28 -0.63 -18.54
C ARG A 61 -25.74 0.72 -18.08
N ILE A 62 -25.49 1.60 -19.04
CA ILE A 62 -25.06 2.98 -18.79
C ILE A 62 -26.14 3.92 -19.34
N ILE A 63 -26.58 4.87 -18.53
CA ILE A 63 -27.60 5.87 -18.88
C ILE A 63 -26.93 7.23 -18.95
N GLY A 64 -26.93 7.86 -20.12
CA GLY A 64 -26.36 9.19 -20.34
C GLY A 64 -26.30 9.50 -21.83
N ARG A 65 -26.60 10.75 -22.21
CA ARG A 65 -26.50 11.22 -23.59
C ARG A 65 -25.80 12.59 -23.60
N PRO A 66 -24.56 12.70 -24.13
CA PRO A 66 -23.73 11.61 -24.67
C PRO A 66 -23.31 10.59 -23.60
N PRO A 67 -22.87 9.38 -24.00
CA PRO A 67 -22.29 8.42 -23.06
C PRO A 67 -21.05 9.01 -22.34
N PRO A 68 -20.80 8.62 -21.07
CA PRO A 68 -19.66 9.10 -20.32
C PRO A 68 -18.34 8.63 -20.94
N LYS A 69 -17.30 9.42 -20.77
CA LYS A 69 -15.91 9.14 -21.20
C LYS A 69 -15.03 8.86 -19.99
N THR A 70 -13.88 8.23 -20.22
CA THR A 70 -12.90 7.97 -19.16
C THR A 70 -12.55 9.26 -18.40
N GLY A 71 -12.64 9.20 -17.08
CA GLY A 71 -12.43 10.32 -16.16
C GLY A 71 -13.68 11.14 -15.85
N ASP A 72 -14.83 10.87 -16.47
CA ASP A 72 -16.09 11.55 -16.15
C ASP A 72 -16.64 11.11 -14.79
N VAL A 73 -17.25 12.05 -14.08
CA VAL A 73 -18.02 11.78 -12.87
C VAL A 73 -19.34 11.12 -13.26
N VAL A 74 -19.63 9.97 -12.66
CA VAL A 74 -20.86 9.22 -12.87
C VAL A 74 -21.49 8.82 -11.55
N LEU A 75 -22.82 8.68 -11.55
CA LEU A 75 -23.54 8.04 -10.46
C LEU A 75 -23.42 6.52 -10.62
N VAL A 76 -23.25 5.81 -9.52
CA VAL A 76 -23.41 4.35 -9.47
C VAL A 76 -24.79 4.08 -8.89
N ALA A 77 -25.61 3.30 -9.60
CA ALA A 77 -26.99 3.05 -9.23
C ALA A 77 -27.30 1.55 -9.15
N ASP A 78 -28.26 1.19 -8.31
CA ASP A 78 -28.79 -0.17 -8.28
C ASP A 78 -29.68 -0.46 -9.50
N GLY A 79 -30.18 -1.70 -9.61
CA GLY A 79 -31.01 -2.13 -10.75
C GLY A 79 -32.33 -1.35 -10.92
N THR A 80 -32.76 -0.60 -9.90
CA THR A 80 -33.94 0.30 -9.93
C THR A 80 -33.57 1.75 -10.28
N GLU A 81 -32.31 2.00 -10.66
CA GLU A 81 -31.75 3.31 -11.00
C GLU A 81 -31.61 4.29 -9.83
N LYS A 82 -31.80 3.80 -8.60
CA LYS A 82 -31.51 4.56 -7.39
C LYS A 82 -29.99 4.65 -7.18
N PRO A 83 -29.41 5.85 -7.04
CA PRO A 83 -27.99 6.00 -6.71
C PRO A 83 -27.62 5.29 -5.41
N ILE A 84 -26.41 4.77 -5.35
CA ILE A 84 -25.76 4.23 -4.15
C ILE A 84 -24.45 4.97 -3.82
N GLY A 85 -24.02 5.84 -4.72
CA GLY A 85 -22.76 6.58 -4.65
C GLY A 85 -22.40 7.19 -6.00
N TRP A 86 -21.22 7.79 -6.07
CA TRP A 86 -20.67 8.34 -7.29
C TRP A 86 -19.19 8.01 -7.40
N GLY A 87 -18.67 8.05 -8.62
CA GLY A 87 -17.28 7.73 -8.89
C GLY A 87 -16.80 8.22 -10.23
N LEU A 88 -15.58 7.82 -10.60
CA LEU A 88 -15.00 8.15 -11.89
C LEU A 88 -15.08 6.95 -12.82
N TYR A 89 -15.65 7.20 -14.00
CA TYR A 89 -15.85 6.21 -15.04
C TYR A 89 -14.58 5.94 -15.83
N ASN A 90 -14.38 4.70 -16.25
CA ASN A 90 -13.37 4.29 -17.22
C ASN A 90 -14.00 3.29 -18.20
N SER A 91 -13.97 3.60 -19.50
CA SER A 91 -14.57 2.77 -20.53
C SER A 91 -13.70 1.58 -20.96
N VAL A 92 -12.41 1.60 -20.62
CA VAL A 92 -11.41 0.61 -21.07
C VAL A 92 -10.99 -0.32 -19.94
N SER A 93 -10.88 0.20 -18.72
CA SER A 93 -10.44 -0.56 -17.55
C SER A 93 -11.43 -1.67 -17.18
N MET A 94 -10.90 -2.77 -16.63
CA MET A 94 -11.74 -3.77 -15.94
C MET A 94 -12.48 -3.14 -14.75
N PHE A 95 -11.94 -2.09 -14.14
CA PHE A 95 -12.59 -1.30 -13.10
C PHE A 95 -13.33 -0.12 -13.73
N CYS A 96 -14.54 -0.43 -14.19
CA CYS A 96 -15.40 0.46 -14.96
C CYS A 96 -15.79 1.74 -14.19
N VAL A 97 -15.96 1.64 -12.86
CA VAL A 97 -16.10 2.81 -12.00
C VAL A 97 -15.25 2.62 -10.74
N ARG A 98 -14.43 3.62 -10.41
CA ARG A 98 -13.83 3.75 -9.08
C ARG A 98 -14.74 4.65 -8.25
N ILE A 99 -15.47 4.05 -7.31
CA ILE A 99 -16.38 4.76 -6.40
C ILE A 99 -15.56 5.70 -5.53
N MET A 100 -15.97 6.96 -5.52
CA MET A 100 -15.34 8.01 -4.75
C MET A 100 -16.10 8.23 -3.45
N GLN A 101 -17.42 8.39 -3.46
CA GLN A 101 -18.21 8.42 -2.22
C GLN A 101 -19.47 7.57 -2.37
N LEU A 102 -19.90 6.95 -1.28
CA LEU A 102 -21.24 6.40 -1.16
C LEU A 102 -22.28 7.52 -0.99
N GLU A 103 -23.55 7.20 -1.21
CA GLU A 103 -24.65 8.17 -1.11
C GLU A 103 -24.66 8.86 0.26
N GLU A 104 -24.53 8.10 1.34
CA GLU A 104 -24.57 8.60 2.71
C GLU A 104 -23.42 9.59 3.00
N GLU A 105 -22.26 9.35 2.42
CA GLU A 105 -21.07 10.17 2.58
C GLU A 105 -21.16 11.46 1.79
N ALA A 106 -21.70 11.38 0.56
CA ALA A 106 -21.95 12.55 -0.26
C ALA A 106 -23.02 13.46 0.36
N ILE A 107 -24.02 12.89 1.03
CA ILE A 107 -25.02 13.65 1.81
C ILE A 107 -24.39 14.30 3.04
N GLY A 108 -23.49 13.58 3.72
CA GLY A 108 -22.76 14.08 4.90
C GLY A 108 -21.72 15.16 4.58
N ASP A 109 -21.17 15.17 3.36
CA ASP A 109 -20.24 16.20 2.87
C ASP A 109 -20.65 16.73 1.48
N PRO A 110 -21.66 17.62 1.41
CA PRO A 110 -22.17 18.16 0.15
C PRO A 110 -21.14 18.99 -0.65
N LEU A 111 -20.07 19.48 0.00
CA LEU A 111 -19.02 20.24 -0.69
C LEU A 111 -18.13 19.33 -1.56
N CYS A 112 -17.96 18.08 -1.14
CA CYS A 112 -17.20 17.08 -1.89
C CYS A 112 -18.09 16.24 -2.83
N ALA A 113 -19.40 16.24 -2.63
CA ALA A 113 -20.34 15.48 -3.45
C ALA A 113 -20.21 15.84 -4.94
N LEU A 114 -19.86 14.84 -5.76
CA LEU A 114 -19.60 14.97 -7.20
C LEU A 114 -18.47 15.96 -7.57
N ASN A 115 -17.66 16.37 -6.60
CA ASN A 115 -16.57 17.31 -6.77
C ASN A 115 -15.23 16.64 -6.42
N MET A 116 -14.57 16.11 -7.44
CA MET A 116 -13.32 15.39 -7.25
C MET A 116 -12.20 16.29 -6.72
N GLU A 117 -12.11 17.55 -7.13
CA GLU A 117 -11.04 18.46 -6.69
C GLU A 117 -11.11 18.67 -5.17
N LYS A 118 -12.30 18.97 -4.65
CA LYS A 118 -12.53 19.13 -3.21
C LYS A 118 -12.38 17.82 -2.44
N LEU A 119 -12.80 16.70 -3.03
CA LEU A 119 -12.63 15.40 -2.40
C LEU A 119 -11.15 14.99 -2.28
N VAL A 120 -10.34 15.26 -3.31
CA VAL A 120 -8.88 15.01 -3.29
C VAL A 120 -8.21 15.84 -2.19
N GLU A 121 -8.51 17.14 -2.13
CA GLU A 121 -8.02 18.03 -1.06
C GLU A 121 -8.37 17.45 0.32
N ARG A 122 -9.65 17.12 0.53
CA ARG A 122 -10.15 16.56 1.79
C ARG A 122 -9.44 15.28 2.19
N ARG A 123 -9.33 14.31 1.28
CA ARG A 123 -8.76 12.98 1.58
C ARG A 123 -7.26 13.00 1.76
N ILE A 124 -6.54 13.86 1.03
CA ILE A 124 -5.11 14.06 1.28
C ILE A 124 -4.91 14.68 2.67
N ASP A 125 -5.71 15.68 3.05
CA ASP A 125 -5.65 16.27 4.40
C ASP A 125 -5.96 15.25 5.51
N GLU A 126 -6.93 14.37 5.29
CA GLU A 126 -7.26 13.25 6.20
C GLU A 126 -6.09 12.25 6.30
N ALA A 127 -5.48 11.89 5.18
CA ALA A 127 -4.33 11.00 5.14
C ALA A 127 -3.11 11.63 5.88
N VAL A 128 -2.86 12.93 5.70
CA VAL A 128 -1.86 13.70 6.46
C VAL A 128 -2.15 13.64 7.95
N LYS A 129 -3.40 13.89 8.37
CA LYS A 129 -3.80 13.81 9.78
C LYS A 129 -3.59 12.42 10.36
N LEU A 130 -3.96 11.37 9.62
CA LEU A 130 -3.71 9.99 10.03
C LEU A 130 -2.22 9.74 10.27
N ARG A 131 -1.34 10.14 9.34
CA ARG A 131 0.11 9.93 9.49
C ARG A 131 0.68 10.72 10.66
N LYS A 132 0.23 11.96 10.88
CA LYS A 132 0.59 12.75 12.07
C LYS A 132 0.18 12.05 13.37
N ASN A 133 -1.02 11.49 13.43
CA ASN A 133 -1.50 10.73 14.60
C ASN A 133 -0.72 9.42 14.82
N LEU A 134 -0.19 8.82 13.75
CA LEU A 134 0.72 7.68 13.81
C LEU A 134 2.17 8.09 14.17
N GLY A 135 2.46 9.38 14.29
CA GLY A 135 3.78 9.91 14.66
C GLY A 135 4.71 10.22 13.50
N PHE A 136 4.18 10.47 12.29
CA PHE A 136 4.97 10.82 11.10
C PHE A 136 4.73 12.26 10.61
N PRO A 137 5.79 12.96 10.17
CA PRO A 137 7.20 12.62 10.38
C PRO A 137 7.58 12.76 11.87
N SER A 138 8.70 12.16 12.27
CA SER A 138 9.33 12.39 13.57
C SER A 138 10.84 12.58 13.40
N ASN A 139 11.53 12.98 14.47
CA ASN A 139 12.99 13.11 14.48
C ASN A 139 13.72 11.82 14.08
N ASN A 140 13.07 10.66 14.26
CA ASN A 140 13.65 9.36 13.99
C ASN A 140 13.10 8.71 12.72
N THR A 141 12.04 9.25 12.11
CA THR A 141 11.44 8.69 10.89
C THR A 141 10.87 9.78 9.99
N ASN A 142 11.47 9.93 8.79
CA ASN A 142 10.99 10.78 7.71
C ASN A 142 10.82 10.03 6.37
N ALA A 143 10.82 8.70 6.42
CA ALA A 143 10.43 7.82 5.32
C ALA A 143 9.13 7.09 5.67
N TYR A 144 8.03 7.42 4.98
CA TYR A 144 6.71 6.83 5.25
C TYR A 144 5.77 6.99 4.06
N ARG A 145 4.72 6.17 4.03
CA ARG A 145 3.62 6.30 3.08
C ARG A 145 2.63 7.35 3.56
N LEU A 146 2.41 8.40 2.78
CA LEU A 146 1.40 9.42 3.06
C LEU A 146 0.01 9.02 2.55
N VAL A 147 -0.09 8.44 1.35
CA VAL A 147 -1.35 7.96 0.77
C VAL A 147 -1.18 6.54 0.25
N ASN A 148 -2.10 5.64 0.62
CA ASN A 148 -2.09 4.22 0.30
C ASN A 148 -3.35 3.78 -0.46
N SER A 149 -3.60 4.40 -1.62
CA SER A 149 -4.62 3.97 -2.58
C SER A 149 -6.00 3.78 -1.91
N GLU A 150 -6.61 2.61 -2.02
CA GLU A 150 -7.91 2.27 -1.44
C GLU A 150 -7.92 2.42 0.09
N GLY A 151 -6.81 2.17 0.77
CA GLY A 151 -6.68 2.34 2.22
C GLY A 151 -6.88 3.77 2.70
N ASP A 152 -6.62 4.75 1.82
CA ASP A 152 -6.91 6.17 2.02
C ASP A 152 -8.03 6.66 1.09
N ARG A 153 -8.77 5.71 0.51
CA ARG A 153 -9.96 5.96 -0.31
C ARG A 153 -9.65 6.79 -1.56
N LEU A 154 -8.42 6.74 -2.05
CA LEU A 154 -7.96 7.38 -3.29
C LEU A 154 -7.42 6.30 -4.23
N SER A 155 -8.31 5.38 -4.62
CA SER A 155 -7.99 4.18 -5.41
C SER A 155 -7.15 4.50 -6.65
N GLY A 156 -5.92 4.00 -6.68
CA GLY A 156 -4.93 4.20 -7.74
C GLY A 156 -3.86 5.26 -7.46
N LEU A 157 -3.96 6.02 -6.38
CA LEU A 157 -2.98 7.03 -5.95
C LEU A 157 -2.16 6.51 -4.76
N ILE A 158 -0.84 6.51 -4.91
CA ILE A 158 0.11 6.29 -3.81
C ILE A 158 1.02 7.52 -3.69
N ILE A 159 1.29 7.95 -2.46
CA ILE A 159 2.26 9.01 -2.18
C ILE A 159 3.17 8.51 -1.06
N ASP A 160 4.46 8.35 -1.35
CA ASP A 160 5.50 8.10 -0.35
C ASP A 160 6.30 9.38 -0.08
N ILE A 161 6.63 9.65 1.17
CA ILE A 161 7.47 10.77 1.60
C ILE A 161 8.83 10.23 2.00
N PHE A 162 9.87 10.76 1.38
CA PHE A 162 11.27 10.43 1.64
C PHE A 162 12.04 11.72 1.90
N GLY A 163 12.19 12.08 3.18
CA GLY A 163 12.80 13.35 3.56
C GLY A 163 11.96 14.52 3.05
N ASP A 164 12.52 15.28 2.13
CA ASP A 164 11.90 16.45 1.48
C ASP A 164 11.28 16.14 0.09
N VAL A 165 11.27 14.87 -0.30
CA VAL A 165 10.74 14.41 -1.58
C VAL A 165 9.43 13.65 -1.39
N ALA A 166 8.39 14.02 -2.14
CA ALA A 166 7.19 13.21 -2.33
C ALA A 166 7.28 12.42 -3.63
N VAL A 167 7.27 11.09 -3.53
CA VAL A 167 7.19 10.20 -4.69
C VAL A 167 5.74 9.78 -4.90
N VAL A 168 5.14 10.23 -6.00
CA VAL A 168 3.75 9.93 -6.35
C VAL A 168 3.73 8.80 -7.36
N ALA A 169 3.07 7.69 -7.03
CA ALA A 169 2.82 6.61 -7.96
C ALA A 169 1.34 6.62 -8.39
N SER A 170 1.15 6.71 -9.70
CA SER A 170 -0.17 6.75 -10.34
C SER A 170 -0.46 5.43 -11.06
N SER A 171 -1.64 4.89 -10.84
CA SER A 171 -2.10 3.60 -11.42
C SER A 171 -3.57 3.62 -11.83
N ALA A 172 -4.19 4.80 -11.92
CA ALA A 172 -5.55 4.98 -12.40
C ALA A 172 -5.67 6.23 -13.27
N ALA A 173 -6.54 6.19 -14.27
CA ALA A 173 -6.64 7.27 -15.25
C ALA A 173 -7.03 8.62 -14.63
N TRP A 174 -7.83 8.60 -13.56
CA TRP A 174 -8.21 9.83 -12.89
C TRP A 174 -7.05 10.51 -12.17
N VAL A 175 -6.08 9.75 -11.68
CA VAL A 175 -4.92 10.31 -10.96
C VAL A 175 -4.11 11.18 -11.91
N GLU A 176 -3.94 10.74 -13.16
CA GLU A 176 -3.33 11.55 -14.21
C GLU A 176 -4.19 12.78 -14.57
N LYS A 177 -5.52 12.63 -14.65
CA LYS A 177 -6.44 13.75 -14.93
C LYS A 177 -6.38 14.85 -13.87
N TYR A 178 -6.26 14.49 -12.59
CA TYR A 178 -6.25 15.41 -11.45
C TYR A 178 -4.84 15.67 -10.90
N LYS A 179 -3.80 15.39 -11.71
CA LYS A 179 -2.40 15.61 -11.33
C LYS A 179 -2.12 17.03 -10.79
N PRO A 180 -2.57 18.13 -11.43
CA PRO A 180 -2.32 19.47 -10.91
C PRO A 180 -2.90 19.72 -9.52
N GLN A 181 -4.09 19.18 -9.24
CA GLN A 181 -4.74 19.30 -7.93
C GLN A 181 -3.99 18.49 -6.87
N ILE A 182 -3.52 17.29 -7.21
CA ILE A 182 -2.71 16.44 -6.32
C ILE A 182 -1.37 17.11 -6.01
N GLU A 183 -0.66 17.61 -7.02
CA GLU A 183 0.60 18.36 -6.85
C GLU A 183 0.40 19.62 -6.02
N GLY A 184 -0.71 20.33 -6.23
CA GLY A 184 -1.11 21.48 -5.43
C GLY A 184 -1.38 21.14 -3.96
N CYS A 185 -1.89 19.95 -3.66
CA CYS A 185 -2.06 19.47 -2.27
C CYS A 185 -0.71 19.12 -1.63
N ILE A 186 0.15 18.42 -2.35
CA ILE A 186 1.47 18.02 -1.87
C ILE A 186 2.36 19.25 -1.62
N SER A 187 2.28 20.26 -2.48
CA SER A 187 3.07 21.49 -2.37
C SER A 187 2.72 22.35 -1.15
N ARG A 188 1.59 22.08 -0.48
CA ARG A 188 1.22 22.74 0.81
C ARG A 188 1.82 22.03 2.03
N LEU A 189 2.52 20.91 1.85
CA LEU A 189 3.15 20.20 2.95
C LEU A 189 4.50 20.86 3.25
N ASP A 190 4.62 21.47 4.44
CA ASP A 190 5.80 22.25 4.84
C ASP A 190 7.14 21.51 4.70
N ALA A 191 7.13 20.17 4.79
CA ALA A 191 8.32 19.33 4.75
C ALA A 191 8.71 18.89 3.33
N VAL A 192 7.92 19.17 2.30
CA VAL A 192 8.14 18.67 0.93
C VAL A 192 8.54 19.80 0.00
N SER A 193 9.74 19.72 -0.59
CA SER A 193 10.24 20.68 -1.58
C SER A 193 10.29 20.10 -3.00
N ASN A 194 10.23 18.78 -3.15
CA ASN A 194 10.37 18.09 -4.43
C ASN A 194 9.24 17.08 -4.64
N ILE A 195 8.66 17.04 -5.84
CA ILE A 195 7.65 16.06 -6.24
C ILE A 195 8.19 15.23 -7.40
N CYS A 196 8.26 13.92 -7.21
CA CYS A 196 8.67 12.94 -8.22
C CYS A 196 7.45 12.11 -8.64
N TRP A 197 6.95 12.34 -9.87
CA TRP A 197 5.81 11.60 -10.41
C TRP A 197 6.27 10.34 -11.15
N ARG A 198 5.86 9.16 -10.68
CA ARG A 198 6.23 7.83 -11.21
C ARG A 198 4.99 7.07 -11.67
N PRO A 199 4.54 7.27 -12.92
CA PRO A 199 3.36 6.58 -13.42
C PRO A 199 3.63 5.09 -13.63
N SER A 200 2.69 4.23 -13.25
CA SER A 200 2.74 2.79 -13.47
C SER A 200 2.34 2.46 -14.90
N THR A 201 3.29 2.58 -15.84
CA THR A 201 3.01 2.57 -17.29
C THR A 201 2.20 1.36 -17.76
N GLU A 202 2.47 0.17 -17.24
CA GLU A 202 1.78 -1.07 -17.61
C GLU A 202 0.33 -1.08 -17.12
N ILE A 203 0.08 -0.59 -15.90
CA ILE A 203 -1.27 -0.50 -15.33
C ILE A 203 -2.07 0.60 -16.03
N LEU A 204 -1.43 1.73 -16.34
CA LEU A 204 -2.08 2.84 -17.01
C LEU A 204 -2.48 2.51 -18.45
N LYS A 205 -1.72 1.64 -19.14
CA LYS A 205 -2.15 1.06 -20.43
C LYS A 205 -3.45 0.27 -20.29
N GLU A 206 -3.61 -0.53 -19.22
CA GLU A 206 -4.86 -1.23 -18.92
C GLU A 206 -6.01 -0.27 -18.56
N GLU A 207 -5.70 0.95 -18.10
CA GLU A 207 -6.65 2.04 -17.85
C GLU A 207 -6.93 2.90 -19.10
N GLY A 208 -6.37 2.55 -20.26
CA GLY A 208 -6.56 3.27 -21.53
C GLY A 208 -5.69 4.53 -21.69
N ILE A 209 -4.67 4.71 -20.85
CA ILE A 209 -3.67 5.79 -20.97
C ILE A 209 -2.40 5.23 -21.59
N ASP A 210 -2.07 5.70 -22.79
CA ASP A 210 -0.79 5.39 -23.44
C ASP A 210 0.24 6.49 -23.15
N LEU A 211 1.11 6.22 -22.18
CA LEU A 211 2.21 7.11 -21.82
C LEU A 211 3.43 6.96 -22.75
N SER A 212 3.42 6.06 -23.73
CA SER A 212 4.55 5.87 -24.64
C SER A 212 4.86 7.11 -25.48
N ASN A 213 3.85 7.95 -25.74
CA ASN A 213 4.01 9.25 -26.42
C ASN A 213 4.43 10.39 -25.46
N LEU A 214 4.49 10.16 -24.15
CA LEU A 214 4.87 11.14 -23.13
C LEU A 214 6.32 10.95 -22.63
N ALA A 215 7.07 10.06 -23.29
CA ALA A 215 8.45 9.70 -22.95
C ALA A 215 9.46 10.87 -22.96
N GLU A 216 9.06 12.08 -23.37
CA GLU A 216 9.93 13.27 -23.37
C GLU A 216 9.80 14.18 -22.16
N VAL A 217 8.86 13.95 -21.23
CA VAL A 217 8.81 14.75 -19.99
C VAL A 217 9.67 14.10 -18.93
N HIS A 218 10.99 14.28 -19.05
CA HIS A 218 11.91 14.10 -17.92
C HIS A 218 11.36 14.85 -16.70
N PRO A 219 11.40 14.26 -15.49
CA PRO A 219 10.93 14.93 -14.29
C PRO A 219 11.69 16.24 -14.08
N SER A 220 10.98 17.28 -13.65
CA SER A 220 11.55 18.44 -12.94
C SER A 220 12.68 17.97 -12.02
N ALA A 221 13.85 18.62 -12.10
CA ALA A 221 15.16 18.36 -11.46
C ALA A 221 15.11 17.72 -10.05
N SER A 222 14.63 16.48 -9.97
CA SER A 222 14.48 15.76 -8.72
C SER A 222 15.81 15.10 -8.38
N PRO A 223 16.24 15.11 -7.10
CA PRO A 223 17.50 14.50 -6.72
C PRO A 223 17.48 12.99 -7.04
N GLU A 224 18.51 12.48 -7.70
CA GLU A 224 18.63 11.04 -8.04
C GLU A 224 18.56 10.15 -6.78
N ARG A 225 19.08 10.69 -5.67
CA ARG A 225 19.11 10.03 -4.36
C ARG A 225 18.73 11.00 -3.25
N VAL A 226 18.01 10.49 -2.26
CA VAL A 226 17.63 11.24 -1.06
C VAL A 226 18.08 10.48 0.19
N LYS A 227 18.57 11.24 1.19
CA LYS A 227 18.88 10.68 2.51
C LYS A 227 17.62 10.74 3.37
N VAL A 228 17.24 9.60 3.93
CA VAL A 228 16.12 9.49 4.87
C VAL A 228 16.57 8.84 6.17
N VAL A 229 15.72 8.92 7.18
CA VAL A 229 15.86 8.22 8.46
C VAL A 229 14.59 7.42 8.68
N GLU A 230 14.75 6.16 9.12
CA GLU A 230 13.68 5.30 9.58
C GLU A 230 14.10 4.64 10.90
N ASN A 231 13.33 4.86 11.96
CA ASN A 231 13.59 4.39 13.31
C ASN A 231 15.03 4.66 13.79
N GLY A 232 15.55 5.84 13.45
CA GLY A 232 16.91 6.27 13.81
C GLY A 232 18.04 5.72 12.92
N ILE A 233 17.73 4.88 11.92
CA ILE A 233 18.70 4.41 10.93
C ILE A 233 18.60 5.26 9.68
N SER A 234 19.74 5.77 9.20
CA SER A 234 19.82 6.56 7.98
C SER A 234 19.94 5.68 6.74
N TYR A 235 19.26 6.05 5.66
CA TYR A 235 19.30 5.35 4.37
C TYR A 235 19.51 6.33 3.22
N ILE A 236 20.28 5.91 2.22
CA ILE A 236 20.31 6.50 0.89
C ILE A 236 19.25 5.76 0.05
N VAL A 237 18.26 6.50 -0.42
CA VAL A 237 17.19 6.01 -1.27
C VAL A 237 17.42 6.50 -2.69
N SER A 238 17.49 5.57 -3.65
CA SER A 238 17.51 5.92 -5.08
C SER A 238 16.08 6.03 -5.59
N LEU A 239 15.72 7.19 -6.14
CA LEU A 239 14.36 7.43 -6.67
C LEU A 239 14.09 6.69 -7.98
N GLU A 240 15.12 6.18 -8.65
CA GLU A 240 15.01 5.32 -9.84
C GLU A 240 14.87 3.82 -9.48
N GLY A 241 15.04 3.47 -8.19
CA GLY A 241 14.98 2.10 -7.70
C GLY A 241 13.61 1.41 -7.83
N GLN A 242 13.55 0.12 -7.45
CA GLN A 242 12.32 -0.67 -7.45
C GLN A 242 11.22 -0.03 -6.58
N LYS A 243 9.94 -0.26 -6.95
CA LYS A 243 8.76 0.42 -6.37
C LYS A 243 8.91 1.95 -6.50
N THR A 244 8.81 2.68 -5.39
CA THR A 244 9.00 4.14 -5.28
C THR A 244 10.44 4.50 -4.87
N GLY A 245 11.32 3.50 -4.67
CA GLY A 245 12.72 3.66 -4.28
C GLY A 245 13.07 3.03 -2.93
N PHE A 246 12.11 2.92 -2.00
CA PHE A 246 12.31 2.34 -0.66
C PHE A 246 11.08 1.57 -0.17
N TYR A 247 11.30 0.52 0.61
CA TYR A 247 10.24 -0.38 1.11
C TYR A 247 9.78 0.07 2.50
N ALA A 248 9.00 1.15 2.57
CA ALA A 248 8.45 1.67 3.84
C ALA A 248 7.49 0.67 4.52
N ASP A 249 6.87 -0.22 3.73
CA ASP A 249 5.97 -1.27 4.23
C ASP A 249 6.63 -2.26 5.20
N GLN A 250 7.94 -2.41 5.16
CA GLN A 250 8.70 -3.30 6.05
C GLN A 250 9.21 -2.61 7.34
N ARG A 251 8.92 -1.31 7.58
CA ARG A 251 9.45 -0.52 8.71
C ARG A 251 9.31 -1.23 10.06
N GLU A 252 8.10 -1.67 10.39
CA GLU A 252 7.81 -2.30 11.68
C GLU A 252 8.44 -3.70 11.80
N ASN A 253 8.57 -4.40 10.67
CA ASN A 253 9.23 -5.71 10.63
C ASN A 253 10.75 -5.56 10.80
N ARG A 254 11.35 -4.53 10.20
CA ARG A 254 12.75 -4.15 10.41
C ARG A 254 13.04 -3.78 11.86
N GLN A 255 12.17 -2.96 12.47
CA GLN A 255 12.27 -2.63 13.89
C GLN A 255 12.20 -3.87 14.79
N PHE A 256 11.32 -4.82 14.45
CA PHE A 256 11.22 -6.05 15.20
C PHE A 256 12.54 -6.83 15.17
N ILE A 257 13.18 -6.96 14.00
CA ILE A 257 14.51 -7.58 13.87
C ILE A 257 15.56 -6.85 14.69
N HIS A 258 15.58 -5.52 14.68
CA HIS A 258 16.48 -4.73 15.53
C HIS A 258 16.39 -5.18 17.00
N ASN A 259 15.17 -5.27 17.53
CA ASN A 259 14.92 -5.58 18.94
C ASN A 259 15.37 -6.99 19.37
N ILE A 260 15.42 -7.95 18.44
CA ILE A 260 15.76 -9.35 18.76
C ILE A 260 17.18 -9.75 18.32
N SER A 261 17.97 -8.82 17.75
CA SER A 261 19.27 -9.15 17.15
C SER A 261 20.45 -9.15 18.11
N LYS A 262 20.29 -8.64 19.34
CA LYS A 262 21.39 -8.51 20.30
C LYS A 262 22.07 -9.86 20.56
N GLY A 263 23.36 -9.94 20.27
CA GLY A 263 24.15 -11.17 20.50
C GLY A 263 24.03 -12.21 19.38
N GLN A 264 23.17 -12.01 18.38
CA GLN A 264 22.82 -13.02 17.39
C GLN A 264 23.69 -12.93 16.13
N ARG A 265 23.96 -14.07 15.49
CA ARG A 265 24.46 -14.14 14.12
C ARG A 265 23.28 -14.13 13.15
N VAL A 266 23.19 -13.14 12.27
CA VAL A 266 22.03 -12.86 11.41
C VAL A 266 22.35 -13.03 9.93
N LEU A 267 21.48 -13.71 9.19
CA LEU A 267 21.52 -13.83 7.72
C LEU A 267 20.32 -13.11 7.12
N ASP A 268 20.57 -12.17 6.21
CA ASP A 268 19.57 -11.40 5.46
C ASP A 268 19.60 -11.80 3.98
N MET A 269 18.67 -12.67 3.57
CA MET A 269 18.58 -13.15 2.19
C MET A 269 17.67 -12.25 1.35
N CYS A 270 18.13 -11.93 0.14
CA CYS A 270 17.50 -10.93 -0.75
C CYS A 270 17.49 -9.56 -0.07
N CYS A 271 18.63 -9.16 0.49
CA CYS A 271 18.73 -8.02 1.41
C CYS A 271 18.54 -6.65 0.73
N TYR A 272 18.55 -6.59 -0.60
CA TYR A 272 18.49 -5.35 -1.36
C TYR A 272 19.52 -4.31 -0.88
N THR A 273 19.08 -3.14 -0.41
CA THR A 273 19.94 -2.07 0.12
C THR A 273 20.27 -2.23 1.61
N GLY A 274 20.10 -3.44 2.15
CA GLY A 274 20.51 -3.84 3.50
C GLY A 274 19.51 -3.49 4.61
N GLY A 275 18.23 -3.30 4.29
CA GLY A 275 17.22 -2.81 5.24
C GLY A 275 17.20 -3.60 6.56
N PHE A 276 17.07 -4.92 6.50
CA PHE A 276 17.08 -5.77 7.69
C PHE A 276 18.48 -5.94 8.26
N ALA A 277 19.50 -6.14 7.41
CA ALA A 277 20.89 -6.24 7.84
C ALA A 277 21.36 -5.04 8.69
N LEU A 278 21.04 -3.81 8.29
CA LEU A 278 21.36 -2.58 9.02
C LEU A 278 20.63 -2.52 10.37
N ASN A 279 19.36 -2.95 10.41
CA ASN A 279 18.59 -3.04 11.66
C ASN A 279 19.18 -4.07 12.62
N ALA A 280 19.58 -5.23 12.11
CA ALA A 280 20.23 -6.26 12.92
C ALA A 280 21.57 -5.79 13.48
N ALA A 281 22.41 -5.15 12.66
CA ALA A 281 23.69 -4.61 13.09
C ALA A 281 23.54 -3.49 14.13
N SER A 282 22.61 -2.55 13.89
CA SER A 282 22.25 -1.49 14.86
C SER A 282 21.68 -2.09 16.16
N GLY A 283 20.94 -3.20 16.06
CA GLY A 283 20.42 -4.00 17.16
C GLY A 283 21.46 -4.86 17.89
N GLN A 284 22.76 -4.61 17.68
CA GLN A 284 23.88 -5.29 18.34
C GLN A 284 24.02 -6.79 18.01
N ALA A 285 23.70 -7.19 16.78
CA ALA A 285 24.11 -8.50 16.24
C ALA A 285 25.63 -8.70 16.37
N THR A 286 26.05 -9.95 16.62
CA THR A 286 27.48 -10.32 16.68
C THR A 286 28.10 -10.36 15.29
N SER A 287 27.35 -10.87 14.31
CA SER A 287 27.67 -10.74 12.88
C SER A 287 26.40 -10.74 12.03
N VAL A 288 26.45 -10.06 10.90
CA VAL A 288 25.37 -9.91 9.92
C VAL A 288 25.92 -10.19 8.53
N THR A 289 25.26 -11.08 7.79
CA THR A 289 25.56 -11.35 6.39
C THR A 289 24.34 -11.02 5.56
N GLY A 290 24.46 -10.08 4.62
CA GLY A 290 23.43 -9.80 3.61
C GLY A 290 23.79 -10.44 2.27
N VAL A 291 22.81 -11.02 1.58
CA VAL A 291 23.01 -11.64 0.27
C VAL A 291 21.99 -11.09 -0.72
N ASP A 292 22.47 -10.61 -1.86
CA ASP A 292 21.62 -10.14 -2.96
C ASP A 292 22.29 -10.39 -4.32
N SER A 293 21.53 -10.43 -5.40
CA SER A 293 22.06 -10.59 -6.75
C SER A 293 22.45 -9.25 -7.41
N SER A 294 21.94 -8.13 -6.88
CA SER A 294 22.10 -6.80 -7.44
C SER A 294 23.34 -6.07 -6.90
N SER A 295 24.38 -5.90 -7.73
CA SER A 295 25.55 -5.08 -7.39
C SER A 295 25.18 -3.66 -6.96
N PRO A 296 24.34 -2.90 -7.70
CA PRO A 296 23.97 -1.55 -7.29
C PRO A 296 23.27 -1.49 -5.92
N ALA A 297 22.47 -2.51 -5.59
CA ALA A 297 21.80 -2.57 -4.29
C ALA A 297 22.81 -2.80 -3.15
N LEU A 298 23.77 -3.70 -3.35
CA LEU A 298 24.82 -3.97 -2.36
C LEU A 298 25.80 -2.80 -2.21
N GLU A 299 26.09 -2.05 -3.27
CA GLU A 299 26.87 -0.82 -3.18
C GLU A 299 26.17 0.22 -2.30
N LEU A 300 24.85 0.43 -2.50
CA LEU A 300 24.04 1.27 -1.62
C LEU A 300 23.99 0.73 -0.18
N ALA A 301 23.91 -0.59 0.00
CA ALA A 301 23.93 -1.21 1.32
C ALA A 301 25.24 -0.91 2.09
N ASN A 302 26.38 -1.00 1.40
CA ASN A 302 27.68 -0.62 1.97
C ASN A 302 27.78 0.87 2.28
N GLN A 303 27.22 1.74 1.43
CA GLN A 303 27.13 3.17 1.73
C GLN A 303 26.27 3.44 2.98
N ASN A 304 25.16 2.71 3.14
CA ASN A 304 24.31 2.81 4.33
C ASN A 304 25.01 2.33 5.60
N VAL A 305 25.89 1.32 5.53
CA VAL A 305 26.72 0.91 6.68
C VAL A 305 27.62 2.05 7.13
N ALA A 306 28.32 2.69 6.19
CA ALA A 306 29.18 3.83 6.46
C ALA A 306 28.39 5.03 7.01
N LEU A 307 27.21 5.29 6.44
CA LEU A 307 26.31 6.37 6.84
C LEU A 307 25.84 6.28 8.30
N ASN A 308 25.72 5.06 8.82
CA ASN A 308 25.30 4.79 10.19
C ASN A 308 26.48 4.51 11.14
N HIS A 309 27.73 4.69 10.68
CA HIS A 309 28.94 4.42 11.46
C HIS A 309 28.98 3.00 12.06
N LEU A 310 28.41 2.02 11.35
CA LEU A 310 28.36 0.63 11.79
C LEU A 310 29.72 -0.04 11.57
N ASP A 311 30.10 -0.96 12.47
CA ASP A 311 31.37 -1.70 12.39
C ASP A 311 31.37 -2.64 11.18
N THR A 312 32.15 -2.28 10.15
CA THR A 312 32.28 -3.04 8.90
C THR A 312 32.85 -4.44 9.07
N ARG A 313 33.42 -4.76 10.25
CA ARG A 313 33.85 -6.13 10.58
C ARG A 313 32.70 -7.03 11.00
N LYS A 314 31.57 -6.45 11.41
CA LYS A 314 30.38 -7.18 11.88
C LYS A 314 29.30 -7.33 10.81
N ILE A 315 29.31 -6.53 9.76
CA ILE A 315 28.32 -6.59 8.68
C ILE A 315 29.02 -6.72 7.33
N SER A 316 28.62 -7.72 6.54
CA SER A 316 29.14 -7.95 5.20
C SER A 316 28.02 -8.23 4.20
N PHE A 317 28.26 -7.88 2.94
CA PHE A 317 27.34 -8.08 1.84
C PHE A 317 27.98 -8.92 0.74
N LEU A 318 27.26 -9.93 0.25
CA LEU A 318 27.75 -10.88 -0.74
C LEU A 318 26.86 -10.87 -1.98
N LYS A 319 27.47 -10.68 -3.15
CA LYS A 319 26.79 -10.79 -4.43
C LYS A 319 26.66 -12.25 -4.84
N GLN A 320 25.50 -12.86 -4.62
CA GLN A 320 25.26 -14.25 -4.99
C GLN A 320 23.77 -14.52 -5.20
N ASP A 321 23.44 -15.51 -6.03
CA ASP A 321 22.08 -16.06 -6.08
C ASP A 321 21.71 -16.67 -4.71
N ALA A 322 20.48 -16.39 -4.26
CA ALA A 322 20.03 -16.79 -2.94
C ALA A 322 20.04 -18.31 -2.74
N THR A 323 19.63 -19.08 -3.76
CA THR A 323 19.59 -20.55 -3.67
C THR A 323 21.00 -21.14 -3.67
N LEU A 324 21.89 -20.63 -4.52
CA LEU A 324 23.28 -21.05 -4.57
C LEU A 324 23.99 -20.76 -3.24
N PHE A 325 23.88 -19.53 -2.72
CA PHE A 325 24.48 -19.18 -1.44
C PHE A 325 24.03 -20.12 -0.33
N MET A 326 22.72 -20.38 -0.23
CA MET A 326 22.21 -21.23 0.83
C MET A 326 22.71 -22.68 0.73
N LYS A 327 22.82 -23.23 -0.49
CA LYS A 327 23.38 -24.57 -0.70
C LYS A 327 24.85 -24.64 -0.34
N ASP A 328 25.63 -23.62 -0.70
CA ASP A 328 27.05 -23.56 -0.40
C ASP A 328 27.29 -23.37 1.11
N ALA A 329 26.48 -22.57 1.79
CA ALA A 329 26.52 -22.43 3.24
C ALA A 329 26.18 -23.75 3.95
N LEU A 330 25.19 -24.49 3.45
CA LEU A 330 24.85 -25.83 3.96
C LEU A 330 25.99 -26.82 3.79
N SER A 331 26.67 -26.83 2.63
CA SER A 331 27.81 -27.73 2.40
C SER A 331 29.01 -27.43 3.30
N ARG A 332 29.14 -26.18 3.76
CA ARG A 332 30.13 -25.75 4.76
C ARG A 332 29.67 -25.88 6.22
N ASN A 333 28.48 -26.42 6.47
CA ASN A 333 27.87 -26.50 7.80
C ASN A 333 27.79 -25.15 8.53
N GLU A 334 27.47 -24.08 7.80
CA GLU A 334 27.25 -22.78 8.39
C GLU A 334 25.79 -22.59 8.86
N PHE A 335 25.63 -22.01 10.05
CA PHE A 335 24.31 -21.77 10.64
C PHE A 335 24.21 -20.39 11.29
N TRP A 336 23.00 -19.83 11.29
CA TRP A 336 22.68 -18.51 11.85
C TRP A 336 21.62 -18.63 12.94
N ASP A 337 21.66 -17.72 13.91
CA ASP A 337 20.68 -17.66 15.00
C ASP A 337 19.35 -17.06 14.51
N ILE A 338 19.44 -16.10 13.57
CA ILE A 338 18.31 -15.50 12.89
C ILE A 338 18.55 -15.55 11.37
N VAL A 339 17.59 -16.09 10.63
CA VAL A 339 17.57 -16.03 9.16
C VAL A 339 16.37 -15.21 8.72
N ILE A 340 16.58 -14.32 7.75
CA ILE A 340 15.56 -13.46 7.15
C ILE A 340 15.45 -13.83 5.68
N MET A 341 14.23 -14.04 5.21
CA MET A 341 13.90 -14.43 3.85
C MET A 341 12.82 -13.51 3.30
N ASP A 342 13.21 -12.47 2.57
CA ASP A 342 12.29 -11.53 1.90
C ASP A 342 12.44 -11.58 0.37
N PRO A 343 11.97 -12.66 -0.28
CA PRO A 343 12.13 -12.81 -1.71
C PRO A 343 11.26 -11.81 -2.50
N PRO A 344 11.62 -11.51 -3.76
CA PRO A 344 10.80 -10.68 -4.64
C PRO A 344 9.40 -11.28 -4.85
N LYS A 345 8.49 -10.51 -5.48
CA LYS A 345 7.12 -10.96 -5.76
C LYS A 345 7.11 -12.20 -6.69
N LEU A 346 7.00 -13.40 -6.12
CA LEU A 346 6.96 -14.66 -6.88
C LEU A 346 5.56 -14.97 -7.45
N ALA A 347 4.48 -14.43 -6.86
CA ALA A 347 3.10 -14.67 -7.29
C ALA A 347 2.35 -13.35 -7.57
N PRO A 348 2.65 -12.63 -8.67
CA PRO A 348 1.98 -11.37 -8.97
C PRO A 348 0.50 -11.54 -9.31
N ARG A 349 0.08 -12.74 -9.77
CA ARG A 349 -1.30 -13.05 -10.19
C ARG A 349 -1.74 -14.41 -9.68
N LYS A 350 -3.05 -14.59 -9.44
CA LYS A 350 -3.64 -15.86 -8.95
C LYS A 350 -3.27 -17.09 -9.81
N LYS A 351 -3.15 -16.94 -11.13
CA LYS A 351 -2.77 -18.03 -12.05
C LYS A 351 -1.36 -18.60 -11.78
N VAL A 352 -0.44 -17.80 -11.24
CA VAL A 352 0.96 -18.20 -10.98
C VAL A 352 1.14 -18.80 -9.57
N LEU A 353 0.11 -18.70 -8.73
CA LEU A 353 0.18 -19.02 -7.30
C LEU A 353 0.69 -20.45 -7.02
N GLN A 354 0.29 -21.45 -7.82
CA GLN A 354 0.70 -22.84 -7.60
C GLN A 354 2.20 -23.05 -7.85
N SER A 355 2.73 -22.51 -8.95
CA SER A 355 4.17 -22.56 -9.24
C SER A 355 4.97 -21.79 -8.18
N ALA A 356 4.48 -20.60 -7.81
CA ALA A 356 5.12 -19.78 -6.78
C ALA A 356 5.14 -20.44 -5.41
N ALA A 357 4.10 -21.19 -5.02
CA ALA A 357 4.08 -21.94 -3.78
C ALA A 357 5.22 -22.96 -3.69
N GLY A 358 5.56 -23.63 -4.81
CA GLY A 358 6.71 -24.52 -4.90
C GLY A 358 8.04 -23.79 -4.67
N MET A 359 8.22 -22.62 -5.28
CA MET A 359 9.41 -21.79 -5.08
C MET A 359 9.55 -21.30 -3.62
N TYR A 360 8.45 -20.77 -3.04
CA TYR A 360 8.42 -20.37 -1.63
C TYR A 360 8.77 -21.55 -0.71
N ARG A 361 8.23 -22.74 -0.98
CA ARG A 361 8.53 -23.95 -0.20
C ARG A 361 10.01 -24.31 -0.26
N ASN A 362 10.62 -24.25 -1.44
CA ASN A 362 12.03 -24.57 -1.64
C ASN A 362 12.95 -23.57 -0.91
N LEU A 363 12.74 -22.27 -1.10
CA LEU A 363 13.54 -21.23 -0.45
C LEU A 363 13.44 -21.31 1.07
N ASN A 364 12.22 -21.47 1.61
CA ASN A 364 12.03 -21.56 3.05
C ASN A 364 12.61 -22.85 3.64
N SER A 365 12.61 -23.97 2.92
CA SER A 365 13.25 -25.19 3.40
C SER A 365 14.77 -25.03 3.54
N LEU A 366 15.43 -24.38 2.58
CA LEU A 366 16.85 -24.06 2.68
C LEU A 366 17.13 -23.11 3.85
N ALA A 367 16.34 -22.05 4.00
CA ALA A 367 16.45 -21.11 5.12
C ALA A 367 16.27 -21.80 6.49
N MET A 368 15.32 -22.74 6.61
CA MET A 368 15.11 -23.53 7.82
C MET A 368 16.30 -24.45 8.13
N GLN A 369 16.98 -24.99 7.12
CA GLN A 369 18.17 -25.82 7.33
C GLN A 369 19.36 -24.99 7.84
N LEU A 370 19.51 -23.76 7.35
CA LEU A 370 20.53 -22.80 7.79
C LEU A 370 20.24 -22.14 9.14
N THR A 371 18.99 -22.18 9.59
CA THR A 371 18.61 -21.68 10.92
C THR A 371 19.07 -22.68 11.97
N LYS A 372 19.81 -22.22 12.98
CA LYS A 372 20.20 -23.08 14.12
C LYS A 372 18.96 -23.68 14.79
N ARG A 373 19.13 -24.84 15.40
CA ARG A 373 18.09 -25.46 16.20
C ARG A 373 17.72 -24.54 17.38
N GLY A 374 16.44 -24.22 17.50
CA GLY A 374 15.91 -23.23 18.44
C GLY A 374 16.00 -21.77 17.97
N GLY A 375 16.65 -21.51 16.84
CA GLY A 375 16.78 -20.20 16.21
C GLY A 375 15.51 -19.73 15.51
N LEU A 376 15.60 -18.56 14.89
CA LEU A 376 14.46 -17.85 14.31
C LEU A 376 14.58 -17.71 12.79
N LEU A 377 13.47 -17.93 12.09
CA LEU A 377 13.32 -17.63 10.68
C LEU A 377 12.19 -16.62 10.50
N MET A 378 12.51 -15.42 10.03
CA MET A 378 11.52 -14.46 9.55
C MET A 378 11.39 -14.60 8.04
N THR A 379 10.18 -14.81 7.55
CA THR A 379 9.92 -15.03 6.12
C THR A 379 8.75 -14.18 5.65
N CYS A 380 8.91 -13.59 4.46
CA CYS A 380 7.98 -12.63 3.90
C CYS A 380 7.37 -13.12 2.58
N SER A 381 6.15 -12.67 2.31
CA SER A 381 5.55 -12.68 0.98
C SER A 381 4.96 -11.32 0.67
N CYS A 382 5.51 -10.64 -0.33
CA CYS A 382 4.96 -9.39 -0.87
C CYS A 382 3.95 -9.63 -2.03
N SER A 383 3.49 -10.87 -2.20
CA SER A 383 2.58 -11.26 -3.27
C SER A 383 1.13 -11.23 -2.77
N GLY A 384 0.33 -10.29 -3.26
CA GLY A 384 -1.09 -10.19 -2.90
C GLY A 384 -1.85 -11.51 -3.09
N ALA A 385 -1.58 -12.23 -4.19
CA ALA A 385 -2.20 -13.54 -4.43
C ALA A 385 -1.85 -14.59 -3.35
N MET A 386 -0.66 -14.53 -2.75
CA MET A 386 -0.26 -15.45 -1.68
C MET A 386 -0.91 -15.04 -0.36
N THR A 387 -0.78 -13.76 0.01
CA THR A 387 -1.38 -13.19 1.23
C THR A 387 -2.90 -13.44 1.28
N GLN A 388 -3.62 -13.06 0.23
CA GLN A 388 -5.08 -13.23 0.13
C GLN A 388 -5.53 -14.70 0.08
N SER A 389 -4.64 -15.62 -0.32
CA SER A 389 -5.01 -17.04 -0.36
C SER A 389 -5.07 -17.70 1.02
N GLY A 390 -4.43 -17.10 2.03
CA GLY A 390 -4.25 -17.72 3.35
C GLY A 390 -3.34 -18.96 3.36
N LYS A 391 -2.70 -19.31 2.23
CA LYS A 391 -1.92 -20.55 2.08
C LYS A 391 -0.47 -20.45 2.54
N PHE A 392 0.02 -19.27 2.92
CA PHE A 392 1.44 -19.11 3.20
C PHE A 392 1.91 -20.02 4.35
N LEU A 393 1.13 -20.14 5.44
CA LEU A 393 1.44 -21.06 6.53
C LEU A 393 1.52 -22.54 6.09
N SER A 394 0.62 -22.99 5.22
CA SER A 394 0.66 -24.38 4.74
C SER A 394 1.88 -24.64 3.84
N VAL A 395 2.30 -23.64 3.06
CA VAL A 395 3.56 -23.67 2.31
C VAL A 395 4.76 -23.78 3.26
N LEU A 396 4.78 -23.01 4.34
CA LEU A 396 5.84 -23.08 5.36
C LEU A 396 5.85 -24.41 6.11
N GLN A 397 4.69 -24.99 6.41
CA GLN A 397 4.60 -26.34 6.99
C GLN A 397 5.17 -27.40 6.04
N GLY A 398 4.89 -27.29 4.73
CA GLY A 398 5.50 -28.14 3.72
C GLY A 398 7.03 -27.96 3.62
N ALA A 399 7.52 -26.73 3.77
CA ALA A 399 8.95 -26.44 3.80
C ALA A 399 9.63 -27.07 5.02
N ALA A 400 9.00 -26.98 6.19
CA ALA A 400 9.49 -27.59 7.43
C ALA A 400 9.63 -29.12 7.26
N SER A 401 8.60 -29.79 6.74
CA SER A 401 8.66 -31.23 6.46
C SER A 401 9.79 -31.59 5.49
N MET A 402 10.02 -30.79 4.44
CA MET A 402 11.08 -31.03 3.46
C MET A 402 12.48 -30.79 4.04
N SER A 403 12.61 -29.88 5.00
CA SER A 403 13.86 -29.59 5.71
C SER A 403 14.16 -30.56 6.87
N GLY A 404 13.23 -31.45 7.21
CA GLY A 404 13.35 -32.29 8.41
C GLY A 404 13.28 -31.52 9.73
N ARG A 405 12.70 -30.31 9.73
CA ARG A 405 12.58 -29.43 10.90
C ARG A 405 11.14 -29.37 11.41
N LYS A 406 10.98 -28.97 12.67
CA LYS A 406 9.68 -28.53 13.21
C LYS A 406 9.66 -27.00 13.31
N ILE A 407 8.48 -26.40 13.18
CA ILE A 407 8.33 -24.95 13.27
C ILE A 407 7.25 -24.55 14.27
N THR A 408 7.39 -23.38 14.88
CA THR A 408 6.37 -22.76 15.73
C THR A 408 6.22 -21.30 15.34
N VAL A 409 4.99 -20.85 15.08
CA VAL A 409 4.72 -19.45 14.75
C VAL A 409 4.83 -18.60 16.01
N ILE A 410 5.69 -17.58 15.98
CA ILE A 410 5.86 -16.61 17.06
C ILE A 410 5.10 -15.32 16.77
N ARG A 411 5.15 -14.86 15.51
CA ARG A 411 4.53 -13.60 15.08
C ARG A 411 4.00 -13.72 13.67
N GLN A 412 2.83 -13.14 13.44
CA GLN A 412 2.29 -12.85 12.11
C GLN A 412 2.06 -11.34 12.02
N ALA A 413 2.51 -10.74 10.93
CA ALA A 413 2.36 -9.32 10.69
C ALA A 413 2.19 -9.02 9.20
N GLY A 414 1.77 -7.78 8.92
CA GLY A 414 1.60 -7.26 7.56
C GLY A 414 2.53 -6.10 7.27
N ALA A 415 2.10 -5.24 6.35
CA ALA A 415 2.72 -3.95 6.08
C ALA A 415 2.60 -3.02 7.30
N ALA A 416 3.51 -2.05 7.38
CA ALA A 416 3.52 -1.05 8.43
C ALA A 416 2.22 -0.20 8.46
N SER A 417 1.91 0.38 9.62
CA SER A 417 0.66 1.10 9.92
C SER A 417 0.32 2.29 9.01
N ASP A 418 1.31 2.85 8.31
CA ASP A 418 1.14 3.89 7.29
C ASP A 418 0.69 3.33 5.92
N HIS A 419 0.47 2.01 5.83
CA HIS A 419 -0.15 1.30 4.71
C HIS A 419 -1.53 0.77 5.14
N PRO A 420 -2.51 1.65 5.45
CA PRO A 420 -3.82 1.23 5.90
C PRO A 420 -4.52 0.38 4.84
N ILE A 421 -5.40 -0.52 5.29
CA ILE A 421 -6.22 -1.37 4.44
C ILE A 421 -7.68 -1.01 4.71
N ASP A 422 -8.43 -0.75 3.64
CA ASP A 422 -9.87 -0.60 3.73
C ASP A 422 -10.51 -1.99 3.96
N PRO A 423 -11.27 -2.20 5.04
CA PRO A 423 -11.95 -3.48 5.28
C PRO A 423 -12.89 -3.90 4.15
N ALA A 424 -13.46 -2.96 3.39
CA ALA A 424 -14.29 -3.23 2.22
C ALA A 424 -13.47 -3.59 0.97
N TYR A 425 -12.14 -3.53 1.06
CA TYR A 425 -11.20 -3.92 0.02
C TYR A 425 -10.05 -4.79 0.59
N PRO A 426 -10.35 -6.04 1.01
CA PRO A 426 -9.35 -6.94 1.59
C PRO A 426 -8.21 -7.29 0.63
N GLU A 427 -8.40 -7.12 -0.69
CA GLU A 427 -7.35 -7.26 -1.69
C GLU A 427 -6.18 -6.28 -1.50
N GLY A 428 -6.37 -5.18 -0.77
CA GLY A 428 -5.31 -4.28 -0.34
C GLY A 428 -4.26 -4.95 0.55
N ALA A 429 -4.58 -6.06 1.21
CA ALA A 429 -3.62 -6.85 1.97
C ALA A 429 -2.66 -7.59 1.03
N TYR A 430 -1.42 -7.10 0.91
CA TYR A 430 -0.42 -7.69 0.01
C TYR A 430 0.81 -8.29 0.69
N LEU A 431 1.17 -7.80 1.89
CA LEU A 431 2.36 -8.22 2.61
C LEU A 431 2.00 -9.16 3.76
N THR A 432 2.65 -10.33 3.80
CA THR A 432 2.62 -11.24 4.94
C THR A 432 4.05 -11.42 5.46
N ASN A 433 4.27 -11.23 6.75
CA ASN A 433 5.52 -11.50 7.45
C ASN A 433 5.26 -12.51 8.58
N ILE A 434 6.01 -13.61 8.60
CA ILE A 434 5.87 -14.64 9.63
C ILE A 434 7.23 -14.88 10.28
N LEU A 435 7.26 -14.77 11.62
CA LEU A 435 8.40 -15.20 12.42
C LEU A 435 8.14 -16.60 12.96
N LEU A 436 9.08 -17.50 12.69
CA LEU A 436 9.06 -18.88 13.11
C LEU A 436 10.22 -19.17 14.06
N ARG A 437 9.99 -20.01 15.07
CA ARG A 437 11.05 -20.78 15.72
C ARG A 437 11.28 -22.06 14.94
N VAL A 438 12.53 -22.41 14.66
CA VAL A 438 12.91 -23.65 13.95
C VAL A 438 13.50 -24.65 14.95
N LEU A 439 13.05 -25.91 14.94
CA LEU A 439 13.35 -26.94 15.95
C LEU A 439 13.88 -28.26 15.37
#